data_AF-B5VQJ0-F1
#
_entry.id   AF-B5VQJ0-F1
#
_cell.length_a   1.000
_cell.length_b   1.000
_cell.length_c   1.000
_cell.angle_alpha   90.00
_cell.angle_beta   90.00
_cell.angle_gamma   90.00
#
_symmetry.space_group_name_H-M   'P 1'
#
loop_
_entity.id
_entity.type
_entity.pdbx_description
1 polymer ?
#
loop_
_entity_poly.entity_id
_entity_poly.type
_entity_poly.pdbx_seq_one_letter_code
_entity_poly.pdbx_strand_id
1 'polypeptide(L)'
;MSGSLSRGNGGKKVLNKNQLLKRNRIRNARSIRAEAVAASSTKTGTPSDLSESGSKLNVDQFISSRQFEVKQLQLAMHNSKAASSTRIFQALPRKLRRRTASHNVRRIPKRMRNRALREMRKSDQQDVLKGSSASSRKAHGLNAKQLYKARMSIKLLRLASKSTSMKLSMPPEVTSSNCHVRQKIKTLKRMIKESSTANPNIKLLNNRMGSYDCTGVNELAPIPKGRVKYTKRQKHFAWLPTHIWNAKRSHMMKR
;
A
#
# COMPACT_ATOMS: atom_id res chain seq x y z
N MET A 1 4.71 -58.08 -13.22
CA MET A 1 4.19 -56.74 -12.92
C MET A 1 5.36 -55.83 -12.57
N SER A 2 5.97 -55.19 -13.57
CA SER A 2 7.10 -54.27 -13.40
C SER A 2 6.57 -52.86 -13.19
N GLY A 3 6.60 -52.38 -11.95
CA GLY A 3 6.26 -51.01 -11.61
C GLY A 3 7.34 -50.04 -12.09
N SER A 4 7.03 -49.22 -13.09
CA SER A 4 7.90 -48.14 -13.54
C SER A 4 7.85 -46.99 -12.53
N LEU A 5 8.95 -46.82 -11.78
CA LEU A 5 9.18 -45.65 -10.94
C LEU A 5 9.42 -44.43 -11.84
N SER A 6 8.38 -43.60 -11.99
CA SER A 6 8.47 -42.29 -12.62
C SER A 6 9.52 -41.43 -11.89
N ARG A 7 10.65 -41.17 -12.57
CA ARG A 7 11.69 -40.22 -12.15
C ARG A 7 11.06 -38.86 -11.84
N GLY A 8 11.14 -38.45 -10.57
CA GLY A 8 10.63 -37.17 -10.09
C GLY A 8 11.40 -36.01 -10.74
N ASN A 9 10.75 -35.30 -11.66
CA ASN A 9 11.20 -33.97 -12.08
C ASN A 9 11.28 -33.05 -10.86
N GLY A 10 12.44 -32.43 -10.64
CA GLY A 10 12.73 -31.54 -9.51
C GLY A 10 11.55 -30.64 -9.13
N GLY A 11 11.06 -30.82 -7.90
CA GLY A 11 9.84 -30.21 -7.39
C GLY A 11 9.90 -28.69 -7.44
N LYS A 12 9.27 -28.09 -8.45
CA LYS A 12 9.02 -26.64 -8.45
C LYS A 12 8.17 -26.33 -7.23
N LYS A 13 8.67 -25.44 -6.35
CA LYS A 13 7.93 -24.97 -5.16
C LYS A 13 6.50 -24.63 -5.56
N VAL A 14 5.52 -25.22 -4.86
CA VAL A 14 4.10 -24.95 -5.11
C VAL A 14 3.84 -23.46 -4.87
N LEU A 15 3.38 -22.78 -5.90
CA LEU A 15 3.11 -21.35 -5.86
C LEU A 15 1.91 -21.05 -4.95
N ASN A 16 2.00 -19.99 -4.16
CA ASN A 16 0.86 -19.50 -3.38
C ASN A 16 -0.29 -19.07 -4.31
N LYS A 17 -1.55 -19.20 -3.89
CA LYS A 17 -2.76 -18.73 -4.61
C LYS A 17 -2.59 -17.32 -5.19
N ASN A 18 -1.97 -16.39 -4.45
CA ASN A 18 -1.71 -15.03 -4.94
C ASN A 18 -0.67 -14.97 -6.08
N GLN A 19 0.35 -15.83 -6.03
CA GLN A 19 1.36 -15.94 -7.08
C GLN A 19 0.77 -16.58 -8.34
N LEU A 20 -0.06 -17.62 -8.18
CA LEU A 20 -0.83 -18.22 -9.26
C LEU A 20 -1.76 -17.20 -9.93
N LEU A 21 -2.50 -16.42 -9.15
CA LEU A 21 -3.41 -15.40 -9.67
C LEU A 21 -2.65 -14.30 -10.42
N LYS A 22 -1.49 -13.85 -9.90
CA LYS A 22 -0.61 -12.91 -10.60
C LYS A 22 -0.09 -13.50 -11.92
N ARG A 23 0.36 -14.75 -11.91
CA ARG A 23 0.88 -15.45 -13.08
C ARG A 23 -0.21 -15.61 -14.16
N ASN A 24 -1.39 -16.07 -13.76
CA ASN A 24 -2.54 -16.23 -14.65
C ASN A 24 -2.98 -14.88 -15.21
N ARG A 25 -2.99 -13.80 -14.41
CA ARG A 25 -3.28 -12.45 -14.90
C ARG A 25 -2.32 -12.01 -16.01
N ILE A 26 -1.02 -12.24 -15.84
CA ILE A 26 -0.02 -11.89 -16.86
C ILE A 26 -0.19 -12.75 -18.11
N ARG A 27 -0.42 -14.05 -17.94
CA ARG A 27 -0.66 -14.97 -19.06
C ARG A 27 -1.92 -14.57 -19.85
N ASN A 28 -3.05 -14.37 -19.16
CA ASN A 28 -4.32 -14.01 -19.78
C ASN A 28 -4.27 -12.64 -20.48
N ALA A 29 -3.47 -11.71 -19.97
CA ALA A 29 -3.26 -10.42 -20.62
C ALA A 29 -2.40 -10.49 -21.88
N ARG A 30 -1.60 -11.56 -22.05
CA ARG A 30 -0.71 -11.79 -23.20
C ARG A 30 -1.26 -12.83 -24.18
N SER A 31 -2.21 -13.66 -23.76
CA SER A 31 -2.87 -14.62 -24.64
C SER A 31 -3.77 -13.86 -25.61
N ILE A 32 -3.48 -13.99 -26.90
CA ILE A 32 -4.38 -13.56 -27.97
C ILE A 32 -5.30 -14.74 -28.24
N ARG A 33 -6.62 -14.55 -28.13
CA ARG A 33 -7.57 -15.54 -28.64
C ARG A 33 -7.57 -15.44 -30.15
N ALA A 34 -6.99 -16.43 -30.82
CA ALA A 34 -7.26 -16.68 -32.23
C ALA A 34 -8.61 -17.39 -32.35
N GLU A 35 -9.39 -17.13 -33.40
CA GLU A 35 -10.67 -17.80 -33.65
C GLU A 35 -10.52 -19.33 -33.69
N ALA A 36 -9.39 -19.84 -34.18
CA ALA A 36 -9.07 -21.27 -34.19
C ALA A 36 -9.15 -21.95 -32.80
N VAL A 37 -8.90 -21.22 -31.71
CA VAL A 37 -9.00 -21.75 -30.34
C VAL A 37 -10.43 -21.60 -29.77
N ALA A 38 -11.24 -20.68 -30.29
CA ALA A 38 -12.65 -20.55 -29.94
C ALA A 38 -13.51 -21.58 -30.70
N ALA A 39 -13.17 -21.84 -31.97
CA ALA A 39 -13.79 -22.86 -32.81
C ALA A 39 -13.61 -24.27 -32.24
N SER A 40 -12.46 -24.60 -31.64
CA SER A 40 -12.27 -25.92 -31.00
C SER A 40 -13.12 -26.16 -29.75
N SER A 41 -13.70 -25.10 -29.17
CA SER A 41 -14.58 -25.20 -27.99
C SER A 41 -16.07 -25.28 -28.32
N THR A 42 -16.45 -25.02 -29.58
CA THR A 42 -17.84 -25.00 -30.02
C THR A 42 -18.03 -26.11 -31.06
N LYS A 43 -18.82 -27.14 -30.75
CA LYS A 43 -19.02 -28.34 -31.58
C LYS A 43 -19.73 -28.09 -32.94
N THR A 44 -20.06 -26.85 -33.26
CA THR A 44 -20.86 -26.48 -34.42
C THR A 44 -20.00 -25.76 -35.45
N GLY A 45 -19.73 -26.45 -36.58
CA GLY A 45 -19.31 -25.89 -37.87
C GLY A 45 -18.03 -25.06 -37.85
N THR A 46 -16.94 -25.57 -38.39
CA THR A 46 -15.74 -24.78 -38.67
C THR A 46 -16.10 -23.63 -39.62
N PRO A 47 -16.03 -22.35 -39.23
CA PRO A 47 -16.12 -21.26 -40.19
C PRO A 47 -14.83 -21.27 -41.00
N SER A 48 -14.82 -21.95 -42.13
CA SER A 48 -13.70 -21.90 -43.07
C SER A 48 -13.78 -20.61 -43.87
N ASP A 49 -12.67 -19.88 -43.94
CA ASP A 49 -12.53 -18.74 -44.84
C ASP A 49 -12.69 -19.16 -46.32
N LEU A 50 -12.56 -20.47 -46.59
CA LEU A 50 -12.78 -21.08 -47.89
C LEU A 50 -14.23 -21.58 -48.02
N SER A 51 -14.78 -21.47 -49.23
CA SER A 51 -16.04 -22.08 -49.65
C SER A 51 -16.00 -23.61 -49.49
N GLU A 52 -17.15 -24.26 -49.49
CA GLU A 52 -17.30 -25.72 -49.32
C GLU A 52 -16.47 -26.55 -50.33
N SER A 53 -16.21 -25.98 -51.51
CA SER A 53 -15.33 -26.57 -52.55
C SER A 53 -13.84 -26.26 -52.37
N GLY A 54 -13.45 -25.48 -51.37
CA GLY A 54 -12.07 -25.02 -51.14
C GLY A 54 -11.52 -24.02 -52.17
N SER A 55 -12.25 -23.78 -53.26
CA SER A 55 -11.76 -23.06 -54.44
C SER A 55 -11.97 -21.54 -54.41
N LYS A 56 -12.89 -21.05 -53.58
CA LYS A 56 -13.26 -19.63 -53.50
C LYS A 56 -13.17 -19.13 -52.06
N LEU A 57 -12.65 -17.91 -51.89
CA LEU A 57 -12.60 -17.23 -50.59
C LEU A 57 -13.98 -16.61 -50.27
N ASN A 58 -14.51 -16.91 -49.09
CA ASN A 58 -15.69 -16.23 -48.57
C ASN A 58 -15.27 -14.87 -48.01
N VAL A 59 -15.36 -13.83 -48.83
CA VAL A 59 -14.84 -12.49 -48.51
C VAL A 59 -15.41 -11.94 -47.20
N ASP A 60 -16.71 -12.10 -46.95
CA ASP A 60 -17.37 -11.59 -45.74
C ASP A 60 -16.88 -12.28 -44.46
N GLN A 61 -16.75 -13.61 -44.50
CA GLN A 61 -16.21 -14.40 -43.38
C GLN A 61 -14.75 -14.05 -43.12
N PHE A 62 -13.95 -13.91 -44.18
CA PHE A 62 -12.54 -13.55 -44.07
C PHE A 62 -12.33 -12.15 -43.49
N ILE A 63 -13.10 -11.15 -43.93
CA ILE A 63 -13.05 -9.80 -43.39
C ILE A 63 -13.46 -9.80 -41.91
N SER A 64 -14.51 -10.56 -41.55
CA SER A 64 -15.01 -10.67 -40.18
C SER A 64 -13.98 -11.32 -39.25
N SER A 65 -13.39 -12.44 -39.67
CA SER A 65 -12.29 -13.13 -38.98
C SER A 65 -11.11 -12.17 -38.78
N ARG A 66 -10.70 -11.46 -39.85
CA ARG A 66 -9.57 -10.54 -39.77
C ARG A 66 -9.84 -9.33 -38.87
N GLN A 67 -11.04 -8.77 -38.93
CA GLN A 67 -11.48 -7.70 -38.03
C GLN A 67 -11.41 -8.15 -36.57
N PHE A 68 -11.88 -9.36 -36.28
CA PHE A 68 -11.83 -9.94 -34.94
C PHE A 68 -10.38 -10.08 -34.46
N GLU A 69 -9.49 -10.66 -35.27
CA GLU A 69 -8.07 -10.83 -34.93
C GLU A 69 -7.39 -9.50 -34.61
N VAL A 70 -7.58 -8.48 -35.45
CA VAL A 70 -7.01 -7.14 -35.24
C VAL A 70 -7.53 -6.54 -33.94
N LYS A 71 -8.82 -6.71 -33.63
CA LYS A 71 -9.42 -6.23 -32.37
C LYS A 71 -8.87 -6.98 -31.16
N GLN A 72 -8.70 -8.30 -31.23
CA GLN A 72 -8.10 -9.09 -30.16
C GLN A 72 -6.64 -8.69 -29.93
N LEU A 73 -5.88 -8.44 -31.00
CA LEU A 73 -4.52 -7.96 -30.92
C LEU A 73 -4.45 -6.60 -30.17
N GLN A 74 -5.30 -5.63 -30.55
CA GLN A 74 -5.37 -4.34 -29.86
C GLN A 74 -5.73 -4.47 -28.37
N LEU A 75 -6.71 -5.31 -28.05
CA LEU A 75 -7.11 -5.57 -26.67
C LEU A 75 -5.97 -6.21 -25.87
N ALA A 76 -5.26 -7.18 -26.44
CA ALA A 76 -4.10 -7.81 -25.82
C ALA A 76 -2.97 -6.79 -25.58
N MET A 77 -2.72 -5.88 -26.52
CA MET A 77 -1.76 -4.77 -26.33
C MET A 77 -2.17 -3.83 -25.18
N HIS A 78 -3.45 -3.53 -25.03
CA HIS A 78 -3.93 -2.69 -23.92
C HIS A 78 -3.86 -3.43 -22.57
N ASN A 79 -4.32 -4.67 -22.53
CA ASN A 79 -4.34 -5.50 -21.33
C ASN A 79 -2.94 -5.83 -20.82
N SER A 80 -1.99 -6.11 -21.72
CA SER A 80 -0.59 -6.34 -21.37
C SER A 80 0.06 -5.10 -20.74
N LYS A 81 -0.21 -3.90 -21.27
CA LYS A 81 0.23 -2.62 -20.66
C LYS A 81 -0.34 -2.46 -19.24
N ALA A 82 -1.62 -2.76 -19.05
CA ALA A 82 -2.26 -2.70 -17.73
C ALA A 82 -1.72 -3.77 -16.76
N ALA A 83 -1.48 -4.99 -17.22
CA ALA A 83 -0.94 -6.09 -16.43
C ALA A 83 0.53 -5.88 -16.04
N SER A 84 1.29 -5.15 -16.86
CA SER A 84 2.67 -4.74 -16.58
C SER A 84 2.77 -3.69 -15.47
N SER A 85 1.66 -3.01 -15.13
CA SER A 85 1.65 -2.04 -14.03
C SER A 85 1.82 -2.73 -12.67
N THR A 86 3.01 -2.63 -12.10
CA THR A 86 3.35 -3.27 -10.82
C THR A 86 2.94 -2.42 -9.63
N ARG A 87 2.95 -1.09 -9.78
CA ARG A 87 2.63 -0.14 -8.71
C ARG A 87 1.17 0.26 -8.75
N ILE A 88 0.54 0.30 -7.59
CA ILE A 88 -0.87 0.69 -7.43
C ILE A 88 -1.19 2.06 -8.04
N PHE A 89 -0.25 3.01 -8.00
CA PHE A 89 -0.47 4.36 -8.53
C PHE A 89 -0.38 4.45 -10.05
N GLN A 90 0.17 3.42 -10.72
CA GLN A 90 0.16 3.30 -12.17
C GLN A 90 -1.20 2.80 -12.69
N ALA A 91 -1.97 2.10 -11.87
CA ALA A 91 -3.31 1.64 -12.24
C ALA A 91 -4.34 2.78 -12.36
N LEU A 92 -4.04 3.99 -11.87
CA LEU A 92 -4.93 5.14 -12.01
C LEU A 92 -4.89 5.70 -13.44
N PRO A 93 -6.02 6.22 -13.95
CA PRO A 93 -6.07 7.04 -15.16
C PRO A 93 -5.03 8.17 -15.10
N ARG A 94 -4.42 8.53 -16.24
CA ARG A 94 -3.33 9.52 -16.27
C ARG A 94 -3.68 10.85 -15.60
N LYS A 95 -4.92 11.35 -15.78
CA LYS A 95 -5.41 12.59 -15.15
C LYS A 95 -5.40 12.54 -13.61
N LEU A 96 -5.58 11.36 -13.01
CA LEU A 96 -5.60 11.18 -11.55
C LEU A 96 -4.22 10.88 -10.94
N ARG A 97 -3.21 10.54 -11.75
CA ARG A 97 -1.87 10.22 -11.24
C ARG A 97 -1.22 11.44 -10.60
N ARG A 98 -0.58 11.23 -9.45
CA ARG A 98 0.14 12.27 -8.69
C ARG A 98 1.61 11.89 -8.59
N ARG A 99 2.50 12.85 -8.83
CA ARG A 99 3.97 12.63 -8.86
C ARG A 99 4.52 12.14 -7.53
N THR A 100 3.96 12.62 -6.42
CA THR A 100 4.41 12.29 -5.05
C THR A 100 3.64 11.12 -4.41
N ALA A 101 2.89 10.35 -5.21
CA ALA A 101 2.07 9.23 -4.70
C ALA A 101 2.91 8.07 -4.13
N SER A 102 4.17 7.94 -4.53
CA SER A 102 5.12 6.97 -3.99
C SER A 102 5.53 7.28 -2.55
N HIS A 103 5.56 8.57 -2.17
CA HIS A 103 5.99 9.03 -0.84
C HIS A 103 4.81 9.22 0.11
N ASN A 104 3.67 9.71 -0.40
CA ASN A 104 2.49 10.00 0.41
C ASN A 104 1.24 9.31 -0.14
N VAL A 105 0.82 8.24 0.55
CA VAL A 105 -0.34 7.43 0.21
C VAL A 105 -1.66 8.23 0.20
N ARG A 106 -1.76 9.33 0.94
CA ARG A 106 -2.99 10.15 0.99
C ARG A 106 -3.32 10.78 -0.38
N ARG A 107 -2.33 10.88 -1.28
CA ARG A 107 -2.48 11.40 -2.65
C ARG A 107 -3.15 10.42 -3.62
N ILE A 108 -3.48 9.22 -3.16
CA ILE A 108 -4.20 8.18 -3.91
C ILE A 108 -5.62 8.04 -3.32
N PRO A 109 -6.65 7.68 -4.11
CA PRO A 109 -7.99 7.39 -3.63
C PRO A 109 -8.01 6.43 -2.43
N LYS A 110 -8.91 6.68 -1.47
CA LYS A 110 -8.98 5.96 -0.17
C LYS A 110 -9.00 4.44 -0.33
N ARG A 111 -9.81 3.93 -1.26
CA ARG A 111 -9.94 2.48 -1.56
C ARG A 111 -8.63 1.78 -1.96
N MET A 112 -7.67 2.52 -2.51
CA MET A 112 -6.38 1.97 -2.98
C MET A 112 -5.25 2.16 -1.97
N ARG A 113 -5.47 2.92 -0.87
CA ARG A 113 -4.43 3.26 0.10
C ARG A 113 -3.89 2.05 0.86
N ASN A 114 -4.76 1.12 1.24
CA ASN A 114 -4.33 -0.07 1.98
C ASN A 114 -3.38 -0.93 1.14
N ARG A 115 -3.63 -1.04 -0.17
CA ARG A 115 -2.73 -1.72 -1.09
C ARG A 115 -1.42 -0.94 -1.29
N ALA A 116 -1.49 0.38 -1.43
CA ALA A 116 -0.31 1.23 -1.51
C ALA A 116 0.61 1.10 -0.29
N LEU A 117 0.04 1.10 0.92
CA LEU A 117 0.80 0.90 2.16
C LEU A 117 1.51 -0.46 2.19
N ARG A 118 0.85 -1.52 1.72
CA ARG A 118 1.49 -2.85 1.61
C ARG A 118 2.63 -2.85 0.60
N GLU A 119 2.47 -2.17 -0.53
CA GLU A 119 3.52 -2.06 -1.54
C GLU A 119 4.71 -1.23 -1.03
N MET A 120 4.46 -0.11 -0.34
CA MET A 120 5.51 0.71 0.27
C MET A 120 6.31 -0.07 1.32
N ARG A 121 5.63 -0.78 2.24
CA ARG A 121 6.31 -1.60 3.26
C ARG A 121 7.25 -2.65 2.67
N LYS A 122 6.88 -3.23 1.52
CA LYS A 122 7.72 -4.21 0.81
C LYS A 122 8.96 -3.57 0.16
N SER A 123 8.84 -2.33 -0.32
CA SER A 123 9.99 -1.56 -0.82
C SER A 123 10.89 -1.10 0.31
N ASP A 124 10.32 -0.57 1.41
CA ASP A 124 11.08 -0.13 2.58
C ASP A 124 11.88 -1.30 3.19
N GLN A 125 11.32 -2.52 3.20
CA GLN A 125 12.06 -3.71 3.64
C GLN A 125 13.34 -3.97 2.82
N GLN A 126 13.42 -3.54 1.56
CA GLN A 126 14.62 -3.71 0.74
C GLN A 126 15.71 -2.68 1.10
N ASP A 127 15.32 -1.45 1.44
CA ASP A 127 16.26 -0.40 1.90
C ASP A 127 16.73 -0.66 3.34
N VAL A 128 15.85 -1.20 4.19
CA VAL A 128 16.12 -1.55 5.59
C VAL A 128 17.15 -2.70 5.68
N LEU A 129 17.08 -3.69 4.76
CA LEU A 129 18.11 -4.75 4.68
C LEU A 129 19.48 -4.24 4.23
N LYS A 130 19.57 -3.05 3.61
CA LYS A 130 20.84 -2.44 3.19
C LYS A 130 21.39 -1.40 4.18
N GLY A 131 20.67 -1.10 5.27
CA GLY A 131 21.06 -0.03 6.19
C GLY A 131 20.49 -0.07 7.61
N SER A 132 19.92 -1.17 8.09
CA SER A 132 19.28 -1.18 9.43
C SER A 132 19.57 -2.39 10.33
N SER A 133 20.64 -3.14 10.10
CA SER A 133 21.18 -3.97 11.19
C SER A 133 21.82 -3.13 12.31
N ALA A 134 21.89 -1.80 12.16
CA ALA A 134 22.55 -0.92 13.13
C ALA A 134 21.95 0.50 13.25
N SER A 135 20.64 0.71 13.05
CA SER A 135 20.06 2.06 13.24
C SER A 135 19.81 2.36 14.73
N SER A 136 20.87 2.90 15.34
CA SER A 136 20.90 3.84 16.45
C SER A 136 20.02 3.50 17.68
N ARG A 137 20.70 3.11 18.76
CA ARG A 137 20.31 3.56 20.10
C ARG A 137 20.08 5.08 20.00
N LYS A 138 18.84 5.53 20.07
CA LYS A 138 18.55 6.97 19.99
C LYS A 138 19.21 7.61 21.21
N ALA A 139 20.20 8.46 20.99
CA ALA A 139 20.93 9.16 22.05
C ALA A 139 20.01 10.02 22.94
N HIS A 140 18.80 10.33 22.46
CA HIS A 140 17.78 11.04 23.21
C HIS A 140 16.58 10.12 23.47
N GLY A 141 16.08 10.13 24.71
CA GLY A 141 14.94 9.34 25.16
C GLY A 141 13.64 9.59 24.36
N LEU A 142 12.59 8.84 24.69
CA LEU A 142 11.26 8.95 24.08
C LEU A 142 10.77 10.41 24.07
N ASN A 143 10.28 10.88 22.92
CA ASN A 143 9.60 12.17 22.83
C ASN A 143 8.35 12.18 23.75
N ALA A 144 8.01 13.31 24.34
CA ALA A 144 6.86 13.51 25.23
C ALA A 144 5.54 12.87 24.72
N LYS A 145 5.26 12.98 23.42
CA LYS A 145 4.11 12.33 22.76
C LYS A 145 4.22 10.80 22.70
N GLN A 146 5.44 10.29 22.47
CA GLN A 146 5.71 8.85 22.46
C GLN A 146 5.63 8.27 23.88
N LEU A 147 6.12 9.01 24.88
CA LEU A 147 6.02 8.66 26.29
C LEU A 147 4.55 8.59 26.75
N TYR A 148 3.73 9.57 26.35
CA TYR A 148 2.28 9.54 26.61
C TYR A 148 1.61 8.32 26.00
N LYS A 149 1.89 8.02 24.72
CA LYS A 149 1.36 6.83 24.04
C LYS A 149 1.78 5.53 24.73
N ALA A 150 3.03 5.43 25.20
CA ALA A 150 3.54 4.28 25.93
C ALA A 150 2.87 4.13 27.31
N ARG A 151 2.66 5.24 28.03
CA ARG A 151 1.90 5.24 29.29
C ARG A 151 0.44 4.83 29.08
N MET A 152 -0.18 5.35 28.04
CA MET A 152 -1.56 5.04 27.68
C MET A 152 -1.73 3.58 27.26
N SER A 153 -0.81 3.04 26.45
CA SER A 153 -0.86 1.63 26.06
C SER A 153 -0.73 0.68 27.24
N ILE A 154 0.08 0.99 28.26
CA ILE A 154 0.11 0.23 29.53
C ILE A 154 -1.27 0.24 30.21
N LYS A 155 -1.93 1.41 30.29
CA LYS A 155 -3.27 1.52 30.91
C LYS A 155 -4.30 0.69 30.14
N LEU A 156 -4.29 0.74 28.81
CA LEU A 156 -5.17 -0.06 27.95
C LEU A 156 -4.88 -1.56 28.05
N LEU A 157 -3.61 -1.96 28.09
CA LEU A 157 -3.21 -3.36 28.28
C LEU A 157 -3.65 -3.90 29.65
N ARG A 158 -3.56 -3.07 30.70
CA ARG A 158 -4.07 -3.40 32.03
C ARG A 158 -5.59 -3.50 32.05
N LEU A 159 -6.30 -2.58 31.39
CA LEU A 159 -7.75 -2.61 31.23
C LEU A 159 -8.18 -3.90 30.52
N ALA A 160 -7.58 -4.20 29.36
CA ALA A 160 -7.83 -5.41 28.59
C ALA A 160 -7.52 -6.70 29.37
N SER A 161 -6.49 -6.68 30.24
CA SER A 161 -6.19 -7.81 31.13
C SER A 161 -7.15 -7.94 32.32
N LYS A 162 -7.78 -6.85 32.75
CA LYS A 162 -8.76 -6.81 33.86
C LYS A 162 -10.18 -7.14 33.38
N SER A 163 -10.53 -6.77 32.15
CA SER A 163 -11.82 -7.05 31.55
C SER A 163 -11.82 -8.46 30.94
N THR A 164 -11.93 -9.49 31.78
CA THR A 164 -12.23 -10.85 31.30
C THR A 164 -13.54 -10.91 30.51
N SER A 165 -14.47 -9.98 30.77
CA SER A 165 -15.74 -9.83 30.01
C SER A 165 -15.59 -9.22 28.62
N MET A 166 -14.51 -8.49 28.31
CA MET A 166 -14.29 -7.93 26.96
C MET A 166 -13.62 -8.90 25.98
N LYS A 167 -13.34 -10.15 26.39
CA LYS A 167 -12.94 -11.21 25.46
C LYS A 167 -13.96 -11.39 24.32
N LEU A 168 -15.24 -11.09 24.57
CA LEU A 168 -16.32 -11.18 23.58
C LEU A 168 -16.36 -10.03 22.56
N SER A 169 -15.69 -8.90 22.81
CA SER A 169 -15.77 -7.67 21.97
C SER A 169 -14.53 -7.39 21.13
N MET A 170 -13.49 -8.23 21.23
CA MET A 170 -12.26 -8.04 20.47
C MET A 170 -12.41 -8.61 19.05
N PRO A 171 -11.93 -7.91 18.00
CA PRO A 171 -11.96 -8.43 16.64
C PRO A 171 -11.24 -9.79 16.57
N PRO A 172 -11.80 -10.80 15.86
CA PRO A 172 -11.30 -12.18 15.87
C PRO A 172 -9.85 -12.33 15.36
N GLU A 173 -9.28 -11.30 14.73
CA GLU A 173 -7.87 -11.28 14.30
C GLU A 173 -6.87 -11.03 15.45
N VAL A 174 -7.32 -10.59 16.64
CA VAL A 174 -6.44 -10.33 17.79
C VAL A 174 -6.73 -11.34 18.89
N THR A 175 -6.23 -12.56 18.71
CA THR A 175 -6.34 -13.64 19.70
C THR A 175 -5.36 -13.43 20.87
N SER A 176 -5.84 -13.71 22.09
CA SER A 176 -5.13 -13.49 23.36
C SER A 176 -3.88 -14.35 23.56
N SER A 177 -3.69 -15.40 22.76
CA SER A 177 -2.57 -16.35 22.88
C SER A 177 -1.22 -15.78 22.42
N ASN A 178 -1.22 -14.77 21.54
CA ASN A 178 0.01 -14.16 21.01
C ASN A 178 0.40 -12.83 21.68
N CYS A 179 -0.41 -12.31 22.61
CA CYS A 179 -0.08 -11.10 23.34
C CYS A 179 0.56 -11.43 24.69
N HIS A 180 1.89 -11.43 24.74
CA HIS A 180 2.64 -11.43 26.00
C HIS A 180 2.47 -10.07 26.72
N VAL A 181 1.26 -9.78 27.19
CA VAL A 181 0.85 -8.50 27.81
C VAL A 181 1.80 -8.12 28.94
N ARG A 182 2.22 -9.10 29.76
CA ARG A 182 3.19 -8.90 30.84
C ARG A 182 4.57 -8.48 30.33
N GLN A 183 5.10 -9.12 29.29
CA GLN A 183 6.38 -8.74 28.67
C GLN A 183 6.31 -7.37 28.00
N LYS A 184 5.17 -7.04 27.35
CA LYS A 184 4.92 -5.70 26.78
C LYS A 184 4.85 -4.62 27.86
N ILE A 185 4.17 -4.89 28.98
CA ILE A 185 4.15 -3.96 30.13
C ILE A 185 5.56 -3.79 30.72
N LYS A 186 6.32 -4.89 30.86
CA LYS A 186 7.70 -4.87 31.39
C LYS A 186 8.64 -4.04 30.50
N THR A 187 8.60 -4.26 29.19
CA THR A 187 9.40 -3.49 28.21
C THR A 187 9.02 -2.01 28.20
N LEU A 188 7.71 -1.68 28.18
CA LEU A 188 7.26 -0.28 28.22
C LEU A 188 7.63 0.42 29.54
N LYS A 189 7.53 -0.26 30.68
CA LYS A 189 8.01 0.26 31.97
C LYS A 189 9.51 0.53 31.96
N ARG A 190 10.31 -0.39 31.40
CA ARG A 190 11.76 -0.22 31.24
C ARG A 190 12.08 1.01 30.40
N MET A 191 11.44 1.17 29.25
CA MET A 191 11.62 2.34 28.38
C MET A 191 11.23 3.67 29.06
N ILE A 192 10.17 3.68 29.89
CA ILE A 192 9.79 4.88 30.67
C ILE A 192 10.88 5.21 31.71
N LYS A 193 11.40 4.19 32.40
CA LYS A 193 12.45 4.37 33.42
C LYS A 193 13.74 4.90 32.78
N GLU A 194 14.16 4.32 31.65
CA GLU A 194 15.30 4.80 30.86
C GLU A 194 15.08 6.24 30.36
N SER A 195 13.84 6.63 30.04
CA SER A 195 13.53 8.00 29.62
C SER A 195 13.50 9.02 30.76
N SER A 196 13.25 8.63 32.01
CA SER A 196 13.19 9.57 33.14
C SER A 196 14.58 9.97 33.64
N THR A 197 15.60 9.14 33.37
CA THR A 197 16.99 9.41 33.77
C THR A 197 17.69 10.40 32.83
N ALA A 198 17.10 10.73 31.68
CA ALA A 198 17.72 11.59 30.66
C ALA A 198 17.09 12.99 30.65
N ASN A 199 17.89 13.99 31.02
CA ASN A 199 17.74 15.44 30.81
C ASN A 199 16.73 16.21 31.70
N PRO A 200 17.20 17.11 32.61
CA PRO A 200 16.33 18.00 33.39
C PRO A 200 15.65 19.10 32.54
N ASN A 201 16.05 19.26 31.28
CA ASN A 201 15.50 20.25 30.34
C ASN A 201 14.23 19.79 29.58
N ILE A 202 13.63 18.66 29.97
CA ILE A 202 12.40 18.16 29.34
C ILE A 202 11.21 18.97 29.85
N LYS A 203 10.65 19.82 28.97
CA LYS A 203 9.39 20.53 29.25
C LYS A 203 8.26 19.54 29.50
N LEU A 204 7.62 19.63 30.67
CA LEU A 204 6.43 18.88 31.03
C LEU A 204 5.27 19.25 30.10
N LEU A 205 4.48 18.25 29.70
CA LEU A 205 3.29 18.45 28.87
C LEU A 205 2.15 18.97 29.74
N ASN A 206 1.48 20.02 29.29
CA ASN A 206 0.38 20.67 29.98
C ASN A 206 -0.99 20.01 29.73
N ASN A 207 -1.12 19.16 28.71
CA ASN A 207 -2.41 18.54 28.38
C ASN A 207 -2.48 17.03 28.64
N ARG A 208 -3.71 16.56 28.91
CA ARG A 208 -4.01 15.14 29.13
C ARG A 208 -3.71 14.27 27.92
N MET A 209 -3.62 14.84 26.72
CA MET A 209 -3.41 14.12 25.44
C MET A 209 -1.93 13.91 25.09
N GLY A 210 -1.01 14.38 25.93
CA GLY A 210 0.43 14.26 25.73
C GLY A 210 0.94 14.92 24.45
N SER A 211 0.30 16.01 24.05
CA SER A 211 0.77 16.91 23.00
C SER A 211 1.34 18.17 23.63
N TYR A 212 2.35 18.77 23.03
CA TYR A 212 2.74 20.13 23.42
C TYR A 212 1.61 21.06 23.00
N ASP A 213 0.92 21.65 23.98
CA ASP A 213 -0.10 22.66 23.75
C ASP A 213 0.51 24.03 23.91
N CYS A 214 0.38 24.87 22.88
CA CYS A 214 0.80 26.27 22.92
C CYS A 214 -0.40 27.21 23.05
N THR A 215 -1.58 26.69 23.38
CA THR A 215 -2.75 27.50 23.70
C THR A 215 -2.71 27.92 25.18
N GLY A 216 -3.05 29.18 25.43
CA GLY A 216 -3.20 29.80 26.74
C GLY A 216 -4.38 30.77 26.70
N VAL A 217 -5.08 30.95 27.81
CA VAL A 217 -6.18 31.92 27.91
C VAL A 217 -5.57 33.28 28.22
N ASN A 218 -5.81 34.27 27.36
CA ASN A 218 -5.27 35.63 27.48
C ASN A 218 -3.74 35.74 27.54
N GLU A 219 -3.02 34.73 27.05
CA GLU A 219 -1.55 34.73 26.99
C GLU A 219 -1.05 34.63 25.54
N LEU A 220 0.03 35.34 25.23
CA LEU A 220 0.70 35.20 23.93
C LEU A 220 1.39 33.84 23.84
N ALA A 221 1.18 33.14 22.72
CA ALA A 221 1.85 31.87 22.46
C ALA A 221 3.39 32.06 22.41
N PRO A 222 4.17 31.15 23.01
CA PRO A 222 5.62 31.25 22.99
C PRO A 222 6.16 31.14 21.57
N ILE A 223 7.23 31.89 21.28
CA ILE A 223 7.89 31.91 19.96
C ILE A 223 8.28 30.47 19.59
N PRO A 224 7.92 29.98 18.38
CA PRO A 224 8.22 28.62 17.98
C PRO A 224 9.73 28.39 17.95
N LYS A 225 10.21 27.38 18.69
CA LYS A 225 11.63 27.05 18.75
C LYS A 225 12.08 26.35 17.45
N GLY A 226 13.08 26.93 16.78
CA GLY A 226 13.75 26.34 15.62
C GLY A 226 13.76 27.23 14.39
N ARG A 227 14.51 26.82 13.36
CA ARG A 227 14.56 27.51 12.06
C ARG A 227 13.23 27.26 11.33
N VAL A 228 12.28 28.18 11.45
CA VAL A 228 11.01 28.08 10.69
C VAL A 228 11.36 28.20 9.21
N LYS A 229 11.26 27.08 8.49
CA LYS A 229 11.81 26.91 7.12
C LYS A 229 11.22 27.89 6.08
N TYR A 230 10.14 28.60 6.43
CA TYR A 230 9.37 29.44 5.52
C TYR A 230 8.97 30.82 6.07
N THR A 231 9.48 31.27 7.23
CA THR A 231 9.12 32.59 7.80
C THR A 231 9.41 33.74 6.84
N LYS A 232 10.59 33.75 6.20
CA LYS A 232 10.94 34.77 5.20
C LYS A 232 9.97 34.80 4.03
N ARG A 233 9.50 33.63 3.56
CA ARG A 233 8.56 33.53 2.44
C ARG A 233 7.14 33.92 2.86
N GLN A 234 6.71 33.58 4.08
CA GLN A 234 5.39 33.92 4.60
C GLN A 234 5.17 35.42 4.84
N LYS A 235 6.26 36.21 4.93
CA LYS A 235 6.15 37.69 4.96
C LYS A 235 5.50 38.25 3.69
N HIS A 236 5.87 37.69 2.54
CA HIS A 236 5.46 38.21 1.23
C HIS A 236 4.45 37.33 0.51
N PHE A 237 4.26 36.08 0.94
CA PHE A 237 3.42 35.13 0.21
C PHE A 237 2.41 34.45 1.12
N ALA A 238 1.14 34.47 0.72
CA ALA A 238 0.04 33.77 1.37
C ALA A 238 -0.45 32.60 0.49
N TRP A 239 -0.89 31.50 1.11
CA TRP A 239 -1.48 30.38 0.37
C TRP A 239 -2.88 30.74 -0.10
N LEU A 240 -3.20 30.45 -1.36
CA LEU A 240 -4.59 30.50 -1.83
C LEU A 240 -5.42 29.43 -1.09
N PRO A 241 -6.65 29.73 -0.68
CA PRO A 241 -7.57 28.76 -0.09
C PRO A 241 -8.09 27.81 -1.19
N THR A 242 -7.20 26.97 -1.71
CA THR A 242 -7.57 25.95 -2.69
C THR A 242 -7.93 24.66 -1.98
N HIS A 243 -9.10 24.10 -2.29
CA HIS A 243 -9.50 22.79 -1.79
C HIS A 243 -8.50 21.71 -2.26
N ILE A 244 -8.04 20.87 -1.31
CA ILE A 244 -7.06 19.78 -1.51
C ILE A 244 -7.43 18.84 -2.66
N TRP A 245 -8.70 18.75 -3.00
CA TRP A 245 -9.26 17.84 -3.99
C TRP A 245 -9.36 18.43 -5.40
N ASN A 246 -9.46 19.75 -5.52
CA ASN A 246 -9.67 20.43 -6.81
C ASN A 246 -8.36 20.94 -7.42
N ALA A 247 -7.39 21.32 -6.59
CA ALA A 247 -6.16 21.91 -7.09
C ALA A 247 -5.12 20.86 -7.51
N LYS A 248 -4.61 20.99 -8.75
CA LYS A 248 -3.50 20.17 -9.26
C LYS A 248 -2.16 20.54 -8.59
N ARG A 249 -2.02 21.81 -8.20
CA ARG A 249 -0.86 22.38 -7.50
C ARG A 249 -1.36 23.41 -6.49
N SER A 250 -0.72 23.49 -5.33
CA SER A 250 -0.97 24.53 -4.34
C SER A 250 -0.27 25.81 -4.80
N HIS A 251 -1.00 26.92 -4.89
CA HIS A 251 -0.47 28.21 -5.32
C HIS A 251 -0.36 29.16 -4.12
N MET A 252 0.72 29.95 -4.11
CA MET A 252 0.87 31.08 -3.21
C MET A 252 0.69 32.36 -4.02
N MET A 253 0.01 33.34 -3.45
CA MET A 253 -0.03 34.69 -4.00
C MET A 253 0.90 35.57 -3.19
N LYS A 254 1.51 36.54 -3.86
CA LYS A 254 2.20 37.62 -3.15
C LYS A 254 1.13 38.47 -2.46
N ARG A 255 1.33 38.79 -1.18
CA ARG A 255 0.50 39.75 -0.46
C ARG A 255 0.65 41.13 -1.06
#